data_AF-B7JVU9-F1
#
_entry.id   AF-B7JVU9-F1
#
_cell.length_a   1.000
_cell.length_b   1.000
_cell.length_c   1.000
_cell.angle_alpha   90.00
_cell.angle_beta   90.00
_cell.angle_gamma   90.00
#
_symmetry.space_group_name_H-M   'P 1'
#
loop_
_entity.id
_entity.type
_entity.pdbx_description
1 polymer ?
#
loop_
_entity_poly.entity_id
_entity_poly.type
_entity_poly.pdbx_seq_one_letter_code
_entity_poly.pdbx_strand_id
1 'polypeptide(L)' 'MNHQSSTLKTSNLICHHCEGKGYSVIRDCTGEIQREETCLFCCGTGKKQDDEPED' A
#
# COMPACT_ATOMS: atom_id res chain seq x y z
N MET A 1 35.38 -6.33 13.75
CA MET A 1 34.45 -7.29 13.11
C MET A 1 33.12 -6.57 12.86
N ASN A 2 32.77 -6.35 11.59
CA ASN A 2 31.53 -5.68 11.17
C ASN A 2 30.40 -6.71 11.13
N HIS A 3 29.41 -6.56 12.01
CA HIS A 3 28.19 -7.35 11.95
C HIS A 3 26.98 -6.45 11.73
N GLN A 4 26.29 -6.80 10.63
CA GLN A 4 24.85 -6.64 10.38
C GLN A 4 24.41 -5.34 9.70
N SER A 5 24.49 -5.42 8.37
CA SER A 5 23.59 -4.79 7.41
C SER A 5 22.16 -4.73 7.94
N SER A 6 21.73 -3.54 8.34
CA SER A 6 20.33 -3.26 8.60
C SER A 6 19.68 -2.94 7.26
N THR A 7 19.08 -3.95 6.62
CA THR A 7 18.10 -3.71 5.56
C THR A 7 16.99 -2.87 6.19
N LEU A 8 16.95 -1.57 5.92
CA LEU A 8 15.84 -0.70 6.25
C LEU A 8 14.56 -1.41 5.78
N LYS A 9 13.68 -1.74 6.73
CA LYS A 9 12.37 -2.35 6.46
C LYS A 9 11.59 -1.45 5.50
N THR A 10 11.66 -1.73 4.20
CA THR A 10 10.87 -1.09 3.13
C THR A 10 9.38 -1.45 3.22
N SER A 11 8.94 -2.15 4.28
CA SER A 11 7.56 -2.55 4.50
C SER A 11 6.67 -1.46 5.12
N ASN A 12 7.22 -0.36 5.63
CA ASN A 12 6.43 0.72 6.25
C ASN A 12 5.99 1.85 5.28
N LEU A 13 6.48 1.83 4.04
CA LEU A 13 6.14 2.83 3.01
C LEU A 13 4.96 2.38 2.13
N ILE A 14 4.53 1.14 2.28
CA ILE A 14 3.50 0.53 1.44
C ILE A 14 2.14 0.81 2.07
N CYS A 15 1.15 1.19 1.25
CA CYS A 15 -0.21 1.32 1.73
C CYS A 15 -0.74 -0.06 2.14
N HIS A 16 -1.03 -0.26 3.44
CA HIS A 16 -1.53 -1.55 3.93
C HIS A 16 -2.94 -1.88 3.43
N HIS A 17 -3.74 -0.87 3.09
CA HIS A 17 -5.13 -1.07 2.66
C HIS A 17 -5.21 -1.76 1.29
N CYS A 18 -4.33 -1.40 0.37
CA CYS A 18 -4.26 -2.00 -0.96
C CYS A 18 -3.01 -2.86 -1.17
N GLU A 19 -2.26 -3.15 -0.10
CA GLU A 19 -1.01 -3.91 -0.13
C GLU A 19 0.01 -3.38 -1.16
N GLY A 20 -0.01 -2.07 -1.40
CA GLY A 20 0.87 -1.42 -2.38
C GLY A 20 0.38 -1.37 -3.82
N LYS A 21 -0.79 -1.96 -4.12
CA LYS A 21 -1.34 -2.01 -5.48
C LYS A 21 -1.82 -0.65 -5.99
N GLY A 22 -2.22 0.23 -5.07
CA GLY A 22 -2.87 1.51 -5.41
C GLY A 22 -4.38 1.38 -5.66
N TYR A 23 -4.93 0.18 -5.70
CA TYR A 23 -6.35 -0.08 -5.90
C TYR A 23 -6.83 -1.28 -5.07
N SER A 24 -8.13 -1.34 -4.82
CA SER A 24 -8.82 -2.47 -4.19
C SER A 24 -9.64 -3.21 -5.24
N VAL A 25 -9.79 -4.52 -5.08
CA VAL A 25 -10.50 -5.38 -6.03
C VAL A 25 -11.83 -5.81 -5.43
N ILE A 26 -12.92 -5.48 -6.09
CA ILE A 26 -14.25 -5.98 -5.75
C ILE A 26 -14.47 -7.28 -6.52
N ARG A 27 -14.79 -8.34 -5.78
CA ARG A 27 -15.09 -9.66 -6.32
C ARG A 27 -16.54 -10.00 -6.07
N ASP A 28 -17.11 -10.72 -7.03
CA ASP A 28 -18.43 -11.31 -6.90
C ASP A 28 -18.46 -12.47 -5.91
N CYS A 29 -19.67 -12.92 -5.58
CA CYS A 29 -19.88 -14.14 -4.78
C CYS A 29 -19.26 -15.40 -5.43
N THR A 30 -18.97 -15.38 -6.74
CA THR A 30 -18.25 -16.45 -7.46
C THR A 30 -16.73 -16.35 -7.30
N GLY A 31 -16.20 -15.26 -6.74
CA GLY A 31 -14.78 -14.98 -6.60
C GLY A 31 -14.13 -14.33 -7.84
N GLU A 32 -14.90 -14.11 -8.90
CA GLU A 32 -14.46 -13.40 -10.11
C GLU A 32 -14.31 -11.91 -9.84
N ILE A 33 -13.37 -11.28 -10.54
CA ILE A 33 -13.11 -9.84 -10.41
C ILE A 33 -14.19 -9.09 -11.18
N GLN A 34 -14.93 -8.24 -10.47
CA GLN A 34 -15.99 -7.44 -11.06
C GLN A 34 -15.52 -6.02 -11.39
N ARG A 35 -14.68 -5.43 -10.51
CA ARG A 35 -14.14 -4.09 -10.70
C ARG A 35 -12.90 -3.85 -9.83
N GLU A 36 -12.04 -2.96 -10.30
CA GLU A 36 -10.96 -2.34 -9.53
C GLU A 36 -11.34 -0.91 -9.18
N GLU A 37 -11.12 -0.51 -7.92
CA GLU A 37 -11.36 0.85 -7.45
C GLU A 37 -10.07 1.45 -6.89
N THR A 38 -9.79 2.70 -7.26
CA THR A 38 -8.64 3.44 -6.73
C THR A 38 -8.68 3.45 -5.20
N CYS A 39 -7.58 3.06 -4.56
CA CYS A 39 -7.49 3.01 -3.11
C CYS A 39 -7.58 4.43 -2.55
N LEU A 40 -8.62 4.70 -1.78
CA LEU A 40 -8.92 6.02 -1.22
C LEU A 40 -7.88 6.46 -0.18
N PHE A 41 -7.20 5.53 0.48
CA PHE A 41 -6.23 5.82 1.53
C PHE A 41 -4.87 6.28 1.00
N CYS A 42 -4.48 5.80 -0.18
CA CYS A 42 -3.23 6.21 -0.83
C CYS A 42 -3.47 7.01 -2.10
N CYS A 43 -4.73 7.32 -2.44
CA CYS A 43 -5.14 8.00 -3.66
C CYS A 43 -4.52 7.38 -4.94
N GLY A 44 -4.41 6.05 -5.00
CA GLY A 44 -3.80 5.38 -6.16
C GLY A 44 -2.29 5.21 -6.11
N THR A 45 -1.59 5.82 -5.15
CA THR A 45 -0.11 5.81 -5.14
C THR A 45 0.50 4.48 -4.69
N GLY A 46 -0.28 3.63 -4.01
CA GLY A 46 0.23 2.40 -3.39
C GLY A 46 1.15 2.66 -2.18
N LYS A 47 1.38 3.91 -1.81
CA LYS A 47 2.26 4.28 -0.70
C LYS A 47 1.45 4.77 0.49
N LYS A 48 2.01 4.60 1.69
CA LYS A 48 1.54 5.34 2.86
C LYS A 48 1.65 6.84 2.52
N GLN A 49 0.58 7.62 2.69
CA GLN A 49 0.74 9.07 2.78
C GLN A 49 1.42 9.31 4.12
N ASP A 50 2.67 9.74 4.08
CA ASP A 50 3.28 10.31 5.26
C ASP A 50 2.50 11.60 5.54
N ASP A 51 1.77 11.63 6.66
CA ASP A 51 1.29 12.86 7.28
C ASP A 51 2.54 13.70 7.59
N GLU A 52 3.08 14.38 6.58
CA GLU A 52 3.95 15.51 6.80
C GLU A 52 3.03 16.65 7.23
N PRO A 53 3.05 17.10 8.50
CA PRO A 53 2.28 18.26 8.90
C PRO A 53 2.79 19.45 8.08
N GLU A 54 1.89 20.07 7.33
CA GLU A 54 2.11 21.39 6.73
C GLU A 54 2.41 22.38 7.87
N ASP A 55 3.62 22.95 7.89
CA ASP A 55 4.03 24.04 8.79
C ASP A 55 3.47 25.39 8.31
#